data_AF-Q9MZR8-F1
#
_entry.id   AF-Q9MZR8-F1
#
_cell.length_a   1.000
_cell.length_b   1.000
_cell.length_c   1.000
_cell.angle_alpha   90.00
_cell.angle_beta   90.00
_cell.angle_gamma   90.00
#
_symmetry.space_group_name_H-M   'P 1'
#
loop_
_entity.id
_entity.type
_entity.pdbx_description
1 polymer ?
#
loop_
_entity_poly.entity_id
_entity_poly.type
_entity_poly.pdbx_seq_one_letter_code
_entity_poly.pdbx_strand_id
1 'polypeptide(L)'
;MGLPAQLPVTLLCLLAGTAHFIQGRRGDIILPEVIKTLNILTERKTPCTKLMIADALAVPKNTTEREAVCRAATALRQFYLHHKVSWCFKEHGELGDLRLLRGLDRNLCSMAKLSNCPGKEARQTTLEDFLDRLKTAMQEKYSKRQS
;
A
#
# COMPACT_ATOMS: atom_id res chain seq x y z
N MET A 1 29.79 -2.81 44.85
CA MET A 1 29.98 -3.37 43.50
C MET A 1 29.28 -2.45 42.52
N GLY A 2 30.03 -1.62 41.78
CA GLY A 2 29.42 -0.72 40.79
C GLY A 2 29.00 -1.54 39.57
N LEU A 3 27.70 -1.54 39.22
CA LEU A 3 27.27 -2.10 37.94
C LEU A 3 27.98 -1.31 36.84
N PRO A 4 28.74 -1.95 35.93
CA PRO A 4 29.45 -1.23 34.89
C PRO A 4 28.43 -0.55 33.98
N ALA A 5 28.55 0.78 33.84
CA ALA A 5 27.69 1.65 33.02
C ALA A 5 27.65 1.32 31.52
N GLN A 6 28.25 0.20 31.11
CA GLN A 6 28.39 -0.29 29.74
C GLN A 6 27.16 -1.11 29.31
N LEU A 7 26.48 -1.77 30.25
CA LEU A 7 25.29 -2.60 29.98
C LEU A 7 24.11 -1.84 29.31
N PRO A 8 23.72 -0.62 29.74
CA PRO A 8 22.58 0.03 29.13
C PRO A 8 22.83 0.46 27.68
N VAL A 9 24.06 0.86 27.33
CA VAL A 9 24.39 1.29 25.95
C VAL A 9 24.31 0.11 24.98
N THR A 10 24.85 -1.05 25.36
CA THR A 10 24.80 -2.26 24.52
C THR A 10 23.36 -2.75 24.34
N LEU A 11 22.54 -2.70 25.38
CA LEU A 11 21.12 -3.06 25.29
C LEU A 11 20.34 -2.13 24.35
N LEU A 12 20.59 -0.81 24.42
CA LEU A 12 19.95 0.17 23.53
C LEU A 12 20.36 -0.04 22.07
N CYS A 13 21.64 -0.33 21.79
CA CYS A 13 22.11 -0.63 20.44
C CYS A 13 21.50 -1.91 19.86
N LEU A 14 21.34 -2.97 20.66
CA LEU A 14 20.69 -4.21 20.22
C LEU A 14 19.20 -4.01 19.90
N LEU A 15 18.48 -3.21 20.71
CA LEU A 15 17.07 -2.90 20.48
C LEU A 15 16.86 -1.99 19.25
N ALA A 16 17.70 -0.96 19.08
CA ALA A 16 17.62 -0.07 17.91
C ALA A 16 17.99 -0.79 16.61
N GLY A 17 19.04 -1.63 16.63
CA GLY A 17 19.48 -2.38 15.46
C GLY A 17 18.46 -3.44 15.00
N THR A 18 17.86 -4.17 15.93
CA THR A 18 16.83 -5.18 15.60
C THR A 18 15.55 -4.54 15.05
N ALA A 19 15.12 -3.39 15.58
CA ALA A 19 13.96 -2.67 15.06
C ALA A 19 14.14 -2.22 13.60
N HIS A 20 15.29 -1.63 13.27
CA HIS A 20 15.61 -1.25 11.88
C HIS A 20 15.73 -2.46 10.96
N PHE A 21 16.36 -3.54 11.42
CA PHE A 21 16.57 -4.76 10.63
C PHE A 21 15.27 -5.53 10.35
N ILE A 22 14.41 -5.70 11.37
CA ILE A 22 13.07 -6.30 11.20
C ILE A 22 12.20 -5.43 10.29
N GLN A 23 12.33 -4.10 10.41
CA GLN A 23 11.60 -3.14 9.59
C GLN A 23 11.98 -3.18 8.11
N GLY A 24 13.27 -3.34 7.79
CA GLY A 24 13.76 -3.57 6.43
C GLY A 24 13.10 -4.81 5.82
N ARG A 25 13.27 -5.97 6.48
CA ARG A 25 12.75 -7.27 6.00
C ARG A 25 11.26 -7.26 5.68
N ARG A 26 10.41 -6.69 6.54
CA ARG A 26 8.96 -6.68 6.26
C ARG A 26 8.64 -5.84 5.02
N GLY A 27 9.29 -4.69 4.85
CA GLY A 27 9.15 -3.89 3.63
C GLY A 27 9.66 -4.62 2.38
N ASP A 28 10.73 -5.40 2.52
CA ASP A 28 11.37 -6.15 1.44
C ASP A 28 10.52 -7.32 0.94
N ILE A 29 9.68 -7.90 1.79
CA ILE A 29 8.73 -8.95 1.40
C ILE A 29 7.46 -8.34 0.78
N ILE A 30 6.92 -7.28 1.38
CA ILE A 30 5.61 -6.74 0.97
C ILE A 30 5.67 -6.01 -0.36
N LEU A 31 6.74 -5.26 -0.64
CA LEU A 31 6.81 -4.47 -1.88
C LEU A 31 6.77 -5.36 -3.15
N PRO A 32 7.53 -6.46 -3.25
CA PRO A 32 7.36 -7.44 -4.33
C PRO A 32 5.95 -8.02 -4.45
N GLU A 33 5.31 -8.36 -3.33
CA GLU A 33 3.94 -8.89 -3.33
C GLU A 33 2.92 -7.86 -3.85
N VAL A 34 3.09 -6.60 -3.47
CA VAL A 34 2.28 -5.47 -3.97
C VAL A 34 2.45 -5.34 -5.48
N ILE A 35 3.68 -5.32 -5.99
CA ILE A 35 3.95 -5.24 -7.43
C ILE A 35 3.35 -6.43 -8.18
N LYS A 36 3.51 -7.65 -7.65
CA LYS A 36 2.92 -8.87 -8.24
C LYS A 36 1.40 -8.76 -8.33
N THR A 37 0.75 -8.31 -7.25
CA THR A 37 -0.71 -8.13 -7.21
C THR A 37 -1.17 -7.06 -8.20
N LEU A 38 -0.44 -5.95 -8.32
CA LEU A 38 -0.71 -4.87 -9.26
C LEU A 38 -0.57 -5.32 -10.72
N ASN A 39 0.46 -6.11 -11.05
CA ASN A 39 0.61 -6.67 -12.39
C ASN A 39 -0.63 -7.49 -12.79
N ILE A 40 -1.07 -8.41 -11.93
CA ILE A 40 -2.26 -9.24 -12.18
C ILE A 40 -3.51 -8.37 -12.39
N LEU A 41 -3.74 -7.38 -11.50
CA LEU A 41 -4.92 -6.53 -11.58
C LEU A 41 -4.92 -5.62 -12.83
N THR A 42 -3.76 -5.08 -13.22
CA THR A 42 -3.66 -4.21 -14.41
C THR A 42 -3.72 -4.97 -15.73
N GLU A 43 -3.34 -6.26 -15.75
CA GLU A 43 -3.44 -7.12 -16.94
C GLU A 43 -4.87 -7.58 -17.22
N ARG A 44 -5.67 -7.86 -16.18
CA ARG A 44 -7.01 -8.48 -16.33
C ARG A 44 -8.08 -7.58 -16.92
N LYS A 45 -7.87 -6.25 -16.95
CA LYS A 45 -8.73 -5.23 -17.57
C LYS A 45 -10.22 -5.58 -17.59
N THR A 46 -10.88 -5.44 -16.45
CA THR A 46 -12.26 -5.89 -16.28
C THR A 46 -13.28 -4.75 -16.45
N PRO A 47 -14.56 -5.03 -16.72
CA PRO A 47 -15.60 -3.99 -16.71
C PRO A 47 -15.62 -3.21 -15.39
N CYS A 48 -15.32 -3.85 -14.25
CA CYS A 48 -15.29 -3.22 -12.95
C CYS A 48 -14.09 -2.27 -12.74
N THR A 49 -13.02 -2.36 -13.55
CA THR A 49 -11.90 -1.40 -13.48
C THR A 49 -12.25 -0.02 -14.05
N LYS A 50 -13.37 0.10 -14.77
CA LYS A 50 -13.90 1.38 -15.26
C LYS A 50 -14.67 2.17 -14.19
N LEU A 51 -14.94 1.58 -13.02
CA LEU A 51 -15.60 2.27 -11.93
C LEU A 51 -14.70 3.34 -11.32
N MET A 52 -15.32 4.40 -10.82
CA MET A 52 -14.61 5.55 -10.26
C MET A 52 -14.11 5.27 -8.84
N ILE A 53 -12.90 5.76 -8.56
CA ILE A 53 -12.23 5.74 -7.25
C ILE A 53 -11.68 7.13 -6.94
N ALA A 54 -11.50 7.46 -5.66
CA ALA A 54 -10.79 8.64 -5.21
C ALA A 54 -9.35 8.68 -5.78
N ASP A 55 -8.94 9.82 -6.34
CA ASP A 55 -7.58 10.03 -6.86
C ASP A 55 -6.60 10.33 -5.71
N ALA A 56 -6.37 9.33 -4.86
CA ALA A 56 -5.52 9.43 -3.68
C ALA A 56 -4.01 9.51 -3.99
N LEU A 57 -3.62 9.35 -5.26
CA LEU A 57 -2.24 9.49 -5.71
C LEU A 57 -1.93 10.91 -6.23
N ALA A 58 -2.94 11.75 -6.44
CA ALA A 58 -2.75 13.18 -6.75
C ALA A 58 -2.50 14.00 -5.48
N VAL A 59 -1.39 13.71 -4.81
CA VAL A 59 -1.00 14.36 -3.55
C VAL A 59 -0.07 15.56 -3.76
N PRO A 60 -0.06 16.54 -2.84
CA PRO A 60 0.94 17.60 -2.82
C PRO A 60 2.39 17.06 -2.82
N LYS A 61 3.32 17.82 -3.41
CA LYS A 61 4.74 17.43 -3.51
C LYS A 61 5.43 17.16 -2.17
N ASN A 62 4.91 17.72 -1.07
CA ASN A 62 5.44 17.56 0.29
C ASN A 62 4.81 16.39 1.06
N THR A 63 3.88 15.65 0.47
CA THR A 63 3.27 14.47 1.11
C THR A 63 4.32 13.37 1.30
N THR A 64 4.41 12.84 2.52
CA THR A 64 5.35 11.76 2.80
C THR A 64 4.95 10.48 2.07
N GLU A 65 5.92 9.63 1.73
CA GLU A 65 5.62 8.37 1.06
C GLU A 65 4.65 7.48 1.88
N ARG A 66 4.84 7.42 3.20
CA ARG A 66 3.94 6.67 4.08
C ARG A 66 2.51 7.19 4.02
N GLU A 67 2.35 8.50 3.99
CA GLU A 67 1.04 9.14 3.87
C GLU A 67 0.42 8.87 2.50
N ALA A 68 1.17 8.99 1.41
CA ALA A 68 0.68 8.69 0.05
C ALA A 68 0.20 7.22 -0.06
N VAL A 69 1.00 6.27 0.43
CA VAL A 69 0.62 4.84 0.48
C VAL A 69 -0.61 4.61 1.36
N CYS A 70 -0.70 5.31 2.50
CA CYS A 70 -1.86 5.25 3.38
C CYS A 70 -3.14 5.71 2.66
N ARG A 71 -3.10 6.87 1.99
CA ARG A 71 -4.23 7.41 1.23
C ARG A 71 -4.67 6.45 0.12
N ALA A 72 -3.72 5.86 -0.60
CA ALA A 72 -4.00 4.85 -1.61
C ALA A 72 -4.72 3.62 -1.02
N ALA A 73 -4.29 3.13 0.15
CA ALA A 73 -4.95 2.04 0.85
C ALA A 73 -6.40 2.41 1.27
N THR A 74 -6.59 3.63 1.79
CA THR A 74 -7.91 4.15 2.15
C THR A 74 -8.85 4.24 0.96
N ALA A 75 -8.38 4.75 -0.18
CA ALA A 75 -9.16 4.83 -1.40
C ALA A 75 -9.60 3.44 -1.89
N LEU A 76 -8.70 2.46 -1.88
CA LEU A 76 -9.02 1.07 -2.23
C LEU A 76 -10.07 0.48 -1.27
N ARG A 77 -9.89 0.69 0.03
CA ARG A 77 -10.83 0.22 1.06
C ARG A 77 -12.24 0.77 0.85
N GLN A 78 -12.35 2.08 0.65
CA GLN A 78 -13.64 2.72 0.39
C GLN A 78 -14.26 2.21 -0.90
N PHE A 79 -13.45 2.03 -1.96
CA PHE A 79 -13.89 1.51 -3.24
C PHE A 79 -14.49 0.11 -3.10
N TYR A 80 -13.74 -0.88 -2.60
CA TYR A 80 -14.22 -2.26 -2.61
C TYR A 80 -15.32 -2.54 -1.56
N LEU A 81 -15.42 -1.73 -0.50
CA LEU A 81 -16.51 -1.83 0.48
C LEU A 81 -17.82 -1.26 -0.06
N HIS A 82 -17.78 -0.43 -1.10
CA HIS A 82 -18.99 0.12 -1.69
C HIS A 82 -19.85 -0.99 -2.32
N HIS A 83 -21.14 -1.05 -1.96
CA HIS A 83 -22.05 -2.12 -2.40
C HIS A 83 -22.07 -2.29 -3.93
N LYS A 84 -22.17 -1.19 -4.69
CA LYS A 84 -22.14 -1.21 -6.16
C LYS A 84 -20.89 -1.89 -6.75
N VAL A 85 -19.74 -1.71 -6.10
CA VAL A 85 -18.47 -2.30 -6.53
C VAL A 85 -18.48 -3.80 -6.23
N SER A 86 -18.84 -4.17 -5.00
CA SER A 86 -19.00 -5.58 -4.61
C SER A 86 -19.98 -6.33 -5.53
N TRP A 87 -21.06 -5.66 -5.93
CA TRP A 87 -22.02 -6.20 -6.89
C TRP A 87 -21.41 -6.37 -8.29
N CYS A 88 -20.69 -5.38 -8.83
CA CYS A 88 -20.02 -5.48 -10.13
C CYS A 88 -19.10 -6.71 -10.20
N PHE A 89 -18.20 -6.88 -9.22
CA PHE A 89 -17.29 -8.01 -9.19
C PHE A 89 -18.01 -9.36 -9.08
N LYS A 90 -19.18 -9.40 -8.42
CA LYS A 90 -19.99 -10.62 -8.33
C LYS A 90 -20.66 -10.94 -9.67
N GLU A 91 -21.29 -9.95 -10.29
CA GLU A 91 -22.03 -10.08 -11.56
C GLU A 91 -21.12 -10.56 -12.69
N HIS A 92 -19.88 -10.05 -12.75
CA HIS A 92 -18.92 -10.42 -13.78
C HIS A 92 -18.05 -11.64 -13.44
N GLY A 93 -18.29 -12.31 -12.31
CA GLY A 93 -17.49 -13.50 -11.92
C GLY A 93 -16.05 -13.18 -11.47
N GLU A 94 -15.77 -11.94 -11.10
CA GLU A 94 -14.45 -11.38 -10.80
C GLU A 94 -14.17 -11.31 -9.28
N LEU A 95 -14.78 -12.20 -8.50
CA LEU A 95 -14.56 -12.27 -7.04
C LEU A 95 -13.09 -12.51 -6.67
N GLY A 96 -12.30 -13.09 -7.57
CA GLY A 96 -10.84 -13.21 -7.43
C GLY A 96 -10.15 -11.85 -7.38
N ASP A 97 -10.54 -10.91 -8.25
CA ASP A 97 -9.94 -9.57 -8.30
C ASP A 97 -10.37 -8.73 -7.11
N LEU A 98 -11.61 -8.89 -6.64
CA LEU A 98 -12.06 -8.31 -5.37
C LEU A 98 -11.21 -8.78 -4.18
N ARG A 99 -10.81 -10.06 -4.14
CA ARG A 99 -9.91 -10.59 -3.11
C ARG A 99 -8.50 -10.01 -3.23
N LEU A 100 -7.99 -9.85 -4.46
CA LEU A 100 -6.69 -9.23 -4.71
C LEU A 100 -6.68 -7.76 -4.26
N LEU A 101 -7.73 -6.98 -4.53
CA LEU A 101 -7.86 -5.59 -4.07
C LEU A 101 -7.85 -5.49 -2.54
N ARG A 102 -8.53 -6.42 -1.84
CA ARG A 102 -8.50 -6.49 -0.37
C ARG A 102 -7.11 -6.86 0.16
N GLY A 103 -6.41 -7.77 -0.51
CA GLY A 103 -5.02 -8.12 -0.19
C GLY A 103 -4.08 -6.92 -0.39
N LEU A 104 -4.28 -6.18 -1.48
CA LEU A 104 -3.53 -4.98 -1.80
C LEU A 104 -3.71 -3.88 -0.75
N ASP A 105 -4.94 -3.58 -0.32
CA ASP A 105 -5.20 -2.65 0.80
C ASP A 105 -4.41 -3.06 2.06
N ARG A 106 -4.52 -4.32 2.48
CA ARG A 106 -3.82 -4.83 3.68
C ARG A 106 -2.30 -4.64 3.58
N ASN A 107 -1.73 -4.95 2.41
CA ASN A 107 -0.30 -4.81 2.18
C ASN A 107 0.13 -3.33 2.19
N LEU A 108 -0.63 -2.44 1.55
CA LEU A 108 -0.35 -1.00 1.57
C LEU A 108 -0.48 -0.42 2.98
N CYS A 109 -1.49 -0.82 3.77
CA CYS A 109 -1.59 -0.41 5.17
C CYS A 109 -0.39 -0.87 6.00
N SER A 110 0.06 -2.11 5.80
CA SER A 110 1.26 -2.64 6.46
C SER A 110 2.52 -1.85 6.08
N MET A 111 2.64 -1.41 4.82
CA MET A 111 3.72 -0.53 4.35
C MET A 111 3.63 0.89 4.92
N ALA A 112 2.43 1.46 4.99
CA ALA A 112 2.20 2.82 5.49
C ALA A 112 2.51 2.95 6.98
N LYS A 113 2.23 1.90 7.77
CA LYS A 113 2.33 1.90 9.24
C LYS A 113 1.52 3.04 9.89
N LEU A 114 0.44 3.43 9.25
CA LEU A 114 -0.50 4.45 9.69
C LEU A 114 -1.89 3.81 9.75
N SER A 115 -2.61 4.03 10.85
CA SER A 115 -3.96 3.49 11.05
C SER A 115 -5.04 4.36 10.41
N ASN A 116 -4.80 5.67 10.36
CA ASN A 116 -5.70 6.67 9.79
C ASN A 116 -4.92 7.54 8.82
N CYS A 117 -5.46 7.72 7.62
CA CYS A 117 -4.86 8.54 6.59
C CYS A 117 -5.68 9.82 6.45
N PRO A 118 -5.07 11.01 6.53
CA PRO A 118 -5.77 12.25 6.27
C PRO A 118 -6.12 12.33 4.79
N GLY A 119 -7.40 12.45 4.46
CA GLY A 119 -7.84 12.56 3.08
C GLY A 119 -9.35 12.76 2.95
N LYS A 120 -9.75 13.88 2.34
CA LYS A 120 -11.00 14.00 1.59
C LYS A 120 -10.59 14.28 0.16
N GLU A 121 -10.47 13.26 -0.66
CA GLU A 121 -10.11 13.40 -2.06
C GLU A 121 -11.32 13.91 -2.85
N ALA A 122 -11.22 15.12 -3.40
CA ALA A 122 -12.29 15.69 -4.22
C ALA A 122 -12.27 15.18 -5.67
N ARG A 123 -11.10 14.78 -6.17
CA ARG A 123 -10.91 14.28 -7.54
C ARG A 123 -11.14 12.77 -7.57
N GLN A 124 -11.71 12.32 -8.67
CA GLN A 124 -11.89 10.91 -8.96
C GLN A 124 -11.14 10.54 -10.24
N THR A 125 -10.76 9.27 -10.34
CA THR A 125 -10.14 8.64 -11.49
C THR A 125 -10.78 7.26 -11.69
N THR A 126 -10.52 6.58 -12.81
CA THR A 126 -10.91 5.17 -12.93
C THR A 126 -10.04 4.29 -12.03
N LEU A 127 -10.56 3.14 -11.60
CA LEU A 127 -9.76 2.14 -10.89
C LEU A 127 -8.58 1.66 -11.77
N GLU A 128 -8.78 1.52 -13.08
CA GLU A 128 -7.72 1.16 -14.03
C GLU A 128 -6.53 2.13 -13.96
N ASP A 129 -6.78 3.43 -14.15
CA ASP A 129 -5.74 4.47 -14.11
C ASP A 129 -5.09 4.57 -12.73
N PHE A 130 -5.88 4.40 -11.67
CA PHE A 130 -5.38 4.38 -10.30
C PHE A 130 -4.38 3.24 -10.08
N LEU A 131 -4.73 2.03 -10.51
CA LEU A 131 -3.88 0.84 -10.34
C LEU A 131 -2.61 0.93 -11.19
N ASP A 132 -2.69 1.46 -12.41
CA ASP A 132 -1.51 1.60 -13.27
C ASP A 132 -0.51 2.63 -12.73
N ARG A 133 -1.01 3.76 -12.21
CA ARG A 133 -0.17 4.75 -11.51
C ARG A 133 0.42 4.18 -10.22
N LEU A 134 -0.36 3.42 -9.46
CA LEU A 134 0.13 2.78 -8.24
C LEU A 134 1.23 1.76 -8.56
N LYS A 135 1.04 0.95 -9.61
CA LYS A 135 2.04 0.00 -10.13
C LYS A 135 3.34 0.72 -10.45
N THR A 136 3.27 1.78 -11.25
CA THR A 136 4.43 2.58 -11.64
C THR A 136 5.18 3.12 -10.41
N ALA A 137 4.46 3.73 -9.47
CA ALA A 137 5.06 4.26 -8.24
C ALA A 137 5.74 3.17 -7.38
N MET A 138 5.13 1.98 -7.27
CA MET A 138 5.71 0.87 -6.51
C MET A 138 6.94 0.26 -7.22
N GLN A 139 6.92 0.17 -8.55
CA GLN A 139 8.06 -0.30 -9.34
C GLN A 139 9.25 0.66 -9.28
N GLU A 140 9.00 1.97 -9.36
CA GLU A 140 10.05 2.98 -9.16
C GLU A 140 10.67 2.88 -7.76
N LYS A 141 9.84 2.72 -6.72
CA LYS A 141 10.30 2.50 -5.34
C LYS A 141 11.17 1.25 -5.24
N TYR A 142 10.78 0.15 -5.89
CA TYR A 142 11.53 -1.10 -5.87
C TYR A 142 12.89 -0.97 -6.57
N SER A 143 12.92 -0.31 -7.73
CA SER A 143 14.15 -0.07 -8.48
C SER A 143 15.16 0.77 -7.69
N LYS A 144 14.69 1.83 -7.00
CA LYS A 144 15.52 2.67 -6.12
C LYS A 144 16.07 1.95 -4.88
N ARG A 145 15.48 0.82 -4.47
CA ARG A 145 16.01 0.00 -3.38
C ARG A 145 17.12 -0.96 -3.82
N GLN A 146 17.20 -1.23 -5.13
CA GLN A 146 18.22 -2.10 -5.70
C GLN A 146 19.46 -1.34 -6.17
N SER A 147 19.36 -0.03 -6.40
CA SER A 147 20.50 0.86 -6.69
C SER A 147 21.22 1.28 -5.41
#